data_AF-A0A1Q9LT78-F1
#
_entry.id   AF-A0A1Q9LT78-F1
#
_cell.length_a   1.000
_cell.length_b   1.000
_cell.length_c   1.000
_cell.angle_alpha   90.00
_cell.angle_beta   90.00
_cell.angle_gamma   90.00
#
_symmetry.space_group_name_H-M   'P 1'
#
loop_
_entity.id
_entity.type
_entity.pdbx_description
1 polymer ?
#
loop_
_entity_poly.entity_id
_entity_poly.type
_entity_poly.pdbx_seq_one_letter_code
_entity_poly.pdbx_strand_id
1 'polypeptide(L)'
;MFTSQTTGVEVVAVTASLAMVSLDCPDPQALAAFYAELLGWKVAASEHEYAMITDEGSAPIGFGRVEGYTAPEWSPDSADAKRYHLDFYVDDLDGGEARALELGATKPEFQPDPGWRVLLDPAGHPFCLCVRRG
;
A
#
# COMPACT_ATOMS: atom_id res chain seq x y z
N MET A 1 -32.08 -17.99 44.25
CA MET A 1 -32.29 -17.70 42.83
C MET A 1 -31.08 -16.90 42.36
N PHE A 2 -30.17 -17.51 41.60
CA PHE A 2 -29.06 -16.80 40.96
C PHE A 2 -29.22 -17.00 39.45
N THR A 3 -29.69 -15.96 38.78
CA THR A 3 -29.69 -15.88 37.31
C THR A 3 -28.36 -15.30 36.88
N SER A 4 -27.48 -16.15 36.37
CA SER A 4 -26.31 -15.73 35.61
C SER A 4 -26.78 -15.36 34.21
N GLN A 5 -26.68 -14.08 33.85
CA GLN A 5 -26.84 -13.64 32.47
C GLN A 5 -25.45 -13.62 31.85
N THR A 6 -25.16 -14.65 31.04
CA THR A 6 -24.02 -14.61 30.13
C THR A 6 -24.41 -13.70 28.98
N THR A 7 -23.80 -12.53 28.90
CA THR A 7 -23.90 -11.62 27.75
C THR A 7 -23.32 -12.33 26.53
N GLY A 8 -24.20 -12.77 25.62
CA GLY A 8 -23.81 -13.27 24.31
C GLY A 8 -23.18 -12.12 23.51
N VAL A 9 -21.95 -12.32 23.04
CA VAL A 9 -21.39 -11.48 21.99
C VAL A 9 -22.21 -11.77 20.73
N GLU A 10 -22.98 -10.77 20.29
CA GLU A 10 -23.70 -10.86 19.03
C GLU A 10 -22.66 -10.89 17.90
N VAL A 11 -22.50 -12.06 17.29
CA VAL A 11 -21.66 -12.19 16.10
C VAL A 11 -22.40 -11.48 14.98
N VAL A 12 -21.98 -10.25 14.69
CA VAL A 12 -22.49 -9.48 13.57
C VAL A 12 -22.21 -10.28 12.30
N ALA A 13 -23.25 -10.58 11.52
CA ALA A 13 -23.09 -11.32 10.27
C ALA A 13 -22.13 -10.56 9.34
N VAL A 14 -20.97 -11.14 9.06
CA VAL A 14 -19.97 -10.56 8.17
C VAL A 14 -20.56 -10.47 6.76
N THR A 15 -20.67 -9.26 6.22
CA THR A 15 -21.21 -9.01 4.88
C THR A 15 -20.14 -9.13 3.79
N ALA A 16 -18.90 -8.70 4.06
CA ALA A 16 -17.78 -8.77 3.12
C ALA A 16 -16.43 -8.71 3.86
N SER A 17 -15.36 -9.15 3.19
CA SER A 17 -13.96 -8.96 3.60
C SER A 17 -13.15 -8.43 2.42
N LEU A 18 -12.03 -7.76 2.67
CA LEU A 18 -11.20 -7.18 1.62
C LEU A 18 -10.56 -8.29 0.79
N ALA A 19 -10.87 -8.33 -0.51
CA ALA A 19 -10.32 -9.32 -1.42
C ALA A 19 -8.92 -8.95 -1.93
N MET A 20 -8.72 -7.68 -2.34
CA MET A 20 -7.45 -7.14 -2.83
C MET A 20 -7.52 -5.62 -2.99
N VAL A 21 -6.36 -5.00 -3.16
CA VAL A 21 -6.21 -3.65 -3.74
C VAL A 21 -5.51 -3.78 -5.09
N SER A 22 -5.96 -3.04 -6.11
CA SER A 22 -5.34 -3.06 -7.44
C SER A 22 -4.85 -1.67 -7.82
N LEU A 23 -3.61 -1.58 -8.32
CA LEU A 23 -3.00 -0.36 -8.83
C LEU A 23 -2.82 -0.44 -10.35
N ASP A 24 -3.34 0.56 -11.06
CA ASP A 24 -3.13 0.69 -12.51
C ASP A 24 -1.73 1.25 -12.77
N CYS A 25 -0.99 0.70 -13.74
CA CYS A 25 0.40 1.09 -13.97
C CYS A 25 0.86 0.80 -15.41
N PRO A 26 1.99 1.35 -15.85
CA PRO A 26 2.55 1.03 -17.16
C PRO A 26 3.40 -0.26 -17.15
N ASP A 27 3.84 -0.75 -15.99
CA ASP A 27 4.64 -1.96 -15.86
C ASP A 27 4.29 -2.75 -14.58
N PRO A 28 3.37 -3.73 -14.68
CA PRO A 28 2.98 -4.56 -13.55
C PRO A 28 4.13 -5.34 -12.91
N GLN A 29 5.06 -5.85 -13.72
CA GLN A 29 6.12 -6.72 -13.25
C GLN A 29 7.15 -5.93 -12.43
N ALA A 30 7.46 -4.71 -12.85
CA ALA A 30 8.32 -3.79 -12.11
C ALA A 30 7.72 -3.43 -10.74
N LEU A 31 6.41 -3.10 -10.68
CA LEU A 31 5.77 -2.79 -9.40
C LEU A 31 5.69 -4.01 -8.48
N ALA A 32 5.37 -5.20 -9.01
CA ALA A 32 5.36 -6.40 -8.21
C ALA A 32 6.74 -6.71 -7.60
N ALA A 33 7.82 -6.54 -8.37
CA ALA A 33 9.18 -6.69 -7.84
C ALA A 33 9.49 -5.65 -6.75
N PHE A 34 9.17 -4.37 -7.00
CA PHE A 34 9.37 -3.28 -6.04
C PHE A 34 8.66 -3.55 -4.71
N TYR A 35 7.35 -3.81 -4.73
CA TYR A 35 6.58 -4.01 -3.50
C TYR A 35 6.89 -5.36 -2.82
N ALA A 36 7.22 -6.42 -3.58
CA ALA A 36 7.67 -7.67 -2.99
C ALA A 36 8.96 -7.48 -2.18
N GLU A 37 9.94 -6.74 -2.72
CA GLU A 37 11.17 -6.43 -1.98
C GLU A 37 10.95 -5.47 -0.82
N LEU A 38 10.10 -4.45 -0.98
CA LEU A 38 9.83 -3.46 0.07
C LEU A 38 9.14 -4.11 1.28
N LEU A 39 8.18 -5.01 1.05
CA LEU A 39 7.34 -5.60 2.09
C LEU A 39 7.82 -6.98 2.55
N GLY A 40 8.77 -7.58 1.84
CA GLY A 40 9.17 -8.98 2.05
C GLY A 40 8.09 -9.98 1.62
N TRP A 41 7.18 -9.58 0.72
CA TRP A 41 6.06 -10.39 0.24
C TRP A 41 6.46 -11.26 -0.96
N LYS A 42 5.62 -12.24 -1.30
CA LYS A 42 5.86 -13.14 -2.45
C LYS A 42 5.15 -12.61 -3.69
N VAL A 43 5.79 -12.69 -4.84
CA VAL A 43 5.14 -12.51 -6.15
C VAL A 43 4.31 -13.76 -6.45
N ALA A 44 2.99 -13.60 -6.49
CA ALA A 44 2.03 -14.68 -6.76
C ALA A 44 1.65 -14.79 -8.24
N ALA A 45 1.75 -13.68 -8.99
CA ALA A 45 1.57 -13.63 -10.44
C ALA A 45 2.52 -12.59 -11.05
N SER A 46 3.04 -12.86 -12.24
CA SER A 46 3.91 -11.95 -12.97
C SER A 46 3.76 -12.17 -14.47
N GLU A 47 2.84 -11.45 -15.08
CA GLU A 47 2.52 -11.49 -16.50
C GLU A 47 2.61 -10.07 -17.08
N HIS A 48 2.56 -9.95 -18.41
CA HIS A 48 2.70 -8.66 -19.07
C HIS A 48 1.58 -7.68 -18.69
N GLU A 49 0.34 -8.16 -18.68
CA GLU A 49 -0.86 -7.36 -18.39
C GLU A 49 -1.17 -7.22 -16.90
N TYR A 50 -0.62 -8.11 -16.08
CA TYR A 50 -0.97 -8.20 -14.67
C TYR A 50 0.13 -8.83 -13.83
N ALA A 51 0.32 -8.33 -12.62
CA ALA A 51 1.14 -8.96 -11.61
C ALA A 51 0.50 -8.82 -10.22
N MET A 52 0.94 -9.63 -9.26
CA MET A 52 0.35 -9.63 -7.92
C MET A 52 1.36 -10.07 -6.87
N ILE A 53 1.32 -9.43 -5.70
CA ILE A 53 2.04 -9.87 -4.50
C ILE A 53 1.07 -10.26 -3.38
N THR A 54 1.52 -11.18 -2.52
CA THR A 54 0.74 -11.67 -1.40
C THR A 54 1.63 -12.08 -0.22
N ASP A 55 1.04 -12.04 0.97
CA ASP A 55 1.60 -12.59 2.21
C ASP A 55 0.47 -13.21 3.04
N GLU A 56 0.81 -14.16 3.91
CA GLU A 56 -0.17 -14.85 4.74
C GLU A 56 -0.87 -13.87 5.70
N GLY A 57 -2.20 -13.87 5.68
CA GLY A 57 -3.00 -13.01 6.56
C GLY A 57 -3.17 -11.56 6.08
N SER A 58 -2.64 -11.21 4.91
CA SER A 58 -2.79 -9.88 4.29
C SER A 58 -3.60 -9.95 2.99
N ALA A 59 -4.36 -8.90 2.70
CA ALA A 59 -5.00 -8.77 1.39
C ALA A 59 -3.93 -8.55 0.30
N PRO A 60 -3.97 -9.27 -0.84
CA PRO A 60 -3.03 -9.08 -1.94
C PRO A 60 -3.06 -7.67 -2.53
N ILE A 61 -1.94 -7.29 -3.15
CA ILE A 61 -1.85 -6.11 -4.01
C ILE A 61 -1.64 -6.59 -5.44
N GLY A 62 -2.57 -6.20 -6.32
CA GLY A 62 -2.50 -6.44 -7.75
C GLY A 62 -2.01 -5.20 -8.50
N PHE A 63 -1.39 -5.43 -9.66
CA PHE A 63 -0.87 -4.39 -10.55
C PHE A 63 -1.40 -4.66 -11.95
N GLY A 64 -2.21 -3.76 -12.49
CA GLY A 64 -2.84 -3.90 -13.80
C GLY A 64 -2.20 -2.98 -14.83
N ARG A 65 -1.91 -3.48 -16.03
CA ARG A 65 -1.40 -2.65 -17.12
C ARG A 65 -2.49 -1.72 -17.65
N VAL A 66 -2.17 -0.44 -17.80
CA VAL A 66 -3.00 0.54 -18.50
C VAL A 66 -2.19 1.24 -19.58
N GLU A 67 -2.66 1.16 -20.82
CA GLU A 67 -2.06 1.89 -21.95
C GLU A 67 -2.29 3.40 -21.78
N GLY A 68 -1.24 4.20 -22.04
CA GLY A 68 -1.32 5.65 -21.87
C GLY A 68 -1.40 6.11 -20.41
N TYR A 69 -0.99 5.26 -19.46
CA TYR A 69 -0.95 5.61 -18.05
C TYR A 69 -0.22 6.93 -17.81
N THR A 70 -0.85 7.80 -17.02
CA THR A 70 -0.29 9.08 -16.57
C THR A 70 -0.19 9.04 -15.05
N ALA A 71 1.03 9.21 -14.54
CA ALA A 71 1.27 9.22 -13.10
C ALA A 71 0.48 10.34 -12.41
N PRO A 72 -0.04 10.11 -11.20
CA PRO A 72 -0.66 11.18 -10.42
C PRO A 72 0.39 12.25 -10.07
N GLU A 73 -0.02 13.52 -10.10
CA GLU A 73 0.82 14.61 -9.62
C GLU A 73 0.80 14.66 -8.09
N TRP A 74 1.95 14.87 -7.46
CA TRP A 74 2.06 15.16 -6.03
C TRP A 74 2.68 16.54 -5.78
N SER A 75 1.81 17.51 -5.47
CA SER A 75 2.15 18.88 -5.14
C SER A 75 1.24 19.37 -4.00
N PRO A 76 1.53 20.51 -3.36
CA PRO A 76 0.64 21.08 -2.34
C PRO A 76 -0.80 21.28 -2.84
N ASP A 77 -0.94 21.66 -4.12
CA ASP A 77 -2.24 21.91 -4.76
C ASP A 77 -2.95 20.62 -5.19
N SER A 78 -2.19 19.52 -5.40
CA SER A 78 -2.74 18.21 -5.76
C SER A 78 -2.78 17.21 -4.59
N ALA A 79 -2.33 17.59 -3.39
CA ALA A 79 -2.27 16.69 -2.23
C ALA A 79 -3.63 16.10 -1.86
N ASP A 80 -4.72 16.85 -2.11
CA ASP A 80 -6.10 16.40 -1.92
C ASP A 80 -6.69 15.68 -3.15
N ALA A 81 -5.97 15.68 -4.28
CA ALA A 81 -6.37 14.95 -5.49
C ALA A 81 -6.02 13.45 -5.44
N LYS A 82 -5.25 13.01 -4.43
CA LYS A 82 -5.00 11.57 -4.18
C LYS A 82 -6.34 10.84 -4.02
N ARG A 83 -6.47 9.71 -4.71
CA ARG A 83 -7.74 8.96 -4.77
C ARG A 83 -7.86 7.90 -3.68
N TYR A 84 -6.73 7.48 -3.13
CA TYR A 84 -6.63 6.54 -2.02
C TYR A 84 -5.35 6.77 -1.23
N HIS A 85 -5.28 6.15 -0.05
CA HIS A 85 -4.07 6.02 0.73
C HIS A 85 -3.60 4.56 0.66
N LEU A 86 -2.30 4.38 0.45
CA LEU A 86 -1.62 3.10 0.58
C LEU A 86 -0.51 3.30 1.61
N ASP A 87 -0.74 2.82 2.82
CA ASP A 87 0.12 3.11 3.97
C ASP A 87 0.75 1.82 4.49
N PHE A 88 2.07 1.84 4.69
CA PHE A 88 2.84 0.71 5.21
C PHE A 88 3.53 1.08 6.51
N TYR A 89 3.60 0.12 7.43
CA TYR A 89 4.35 0.29 8.66
C TYR A 89 5.83 -0.07 8.47
N VAL A 90 6.71 0.77 9.01
CA VAL A 90 8.14 0.52 9.18
C VAL A 90 8.53 0.78 10.63
N ASP A 91 9.58 0.10 11.10
CA ASP A 91 10.08 0.26 12.47
C ASP A 91 10.93 1.53 12.62
N ASP A 92 11.67 1.89 11.57
CA ASP A 92 12.43 3.13 11.45
C ASP A 92 12.03 3.85 10.16
N LEU A 93 11.51 5.06 10.29
CA LEU A 93 11.09 5.83 9.15
C LEU A 93 12.26 6.20 8.23
N ASP A 94 13.44 6.53 8.78
CA ASP A 94 14.60 6.99 7.99
C ASP A 94 15.19 5.83 7.18
N GLY A 95 15.40 4.68 7.84
CA GLY A 95 15.80 3.44 7.16
C GLY A 95 14.77 2.95 6.14
N GLY A 96 13.48 3.05 6.46
CA GLY A 96 12.40 2.71 5.52
C GLY A 96 12.42 3.59 4.28
N GLU A 97 12.58 4.91 4.44
CA GLU A 97 12.74 5.85 3.32
C GLU A 97 13.97 5.50 2.48
N ALA A 98 15.13 5.32 3.10
CA ALA A 98 16.37 4.99 2.40
C ALA A 98 16.23 3.70 1.56
N ARG A 99 15.66 2.65 2.14
CA ARG A 99 15.43 1.37 1.44
C ARG A 99 14.46 1.52 0.27
N ALA A 100 13.37 2.26 0.44
CA ALA A 100 12.42 2.49 -0.64
C ALA A 100 13.07 3.26 -1.82
N LEU A 101 13.91 4.25 -1.53
CA LEU A 101 14.66 4.99 -2.55
C LEU A 101 15.67 4.11 -3.30
N GLU A 102 16.38 3.22 -2.59
CA GLU A 102 17.28 2.24 -3.22
C GLU A 102 16.55 1.29 -4.18
N LEU A 103 15.29 0.96 -3.88
CA LEU A 103 14.43 0.11 -4.70
C LEU A 103 13.83 0.83 -5.90
N GLY A 104 14.02 2.14 -6.03
CA GLY A 104 13.54 2.94 -7.15
C GLY A 104 12.31 3.79 -6.87
N ALA A 105 11.90 3.93 -5.60
CA ALA A 105 10.96 4.98 -5.23
C ALA A 105 11.62 6.37 -5.39
N THR A 106 10.79 7.41 -5.45
CA THR A 106 11.25 8.80 -5.37
C THR A 106 10.56 9.52 -4.22
N LYS A 107 11.22 10.54 -3.68
CA LYS A 107 10.65 11.40 -2.64
C LYS A 107 10.23 12.73 -3.26
N PRO A 108 8.94 13.08 -3.25
CA PRO A 108 8.51 14.41 -3.69
C PRO A 108 8.95 15.48 -2.67
N GLU A 109 9.20 16.69 -3.16
CA GLU A 109 9.65 17.83 -2.35
C GLU A 109 8.63 18.20 -1.28
N PHE A 110 7.34 18.20 -1.61
CA PHE A 110 6.27 18.50 -0.67
C PHE A 110 5.97 17.31 0.25
N GLN A 111 6.11 17.53 1.56
CA GLN A 111 5.74 16.59 2.62
C GLN A 111 4.72 17.27 3.56
N PRO A 112 3.53 16.68 3.78
CA PRO A 112 2.48 17.32 4.55
C PRO A 112 2.69 17.28 6.08
N ASP A 113 3.39 16.26 6.59
CA ASP A 113 3.66 16.07 8.03
C ASP A 113 4.96 15.28 8.20
N PRO A 114 5.84 15.62 9.16
CA PRO A 114 7.10 14.90 9.40
C PRO A 114 6.91 13.51 10.05
N GLY A 115 5.72 13.19 10.58
CA GLY A 115 5.40 11.94 11.28
C GLY A 115 5.16 10.72 10.39
N TRP A 116 5.14 10.92 9.07
CA TRP A 116 5.17 9.87 8.05
C TRP A 116 6.00 10.35 6.86
N ARG A 117 6.23 9.48 5.88
CA ARG A 117 6.95 9.84 4.65
C ARG A 117 6.10 9.47 3.46
N VAL A 118 5.79 10.46 2.63
CA VAL A 118 5.17 10.21 1.33
C VAL A 118 6.27 9.95 0.32
N LEU A 119 6.17 8.83 -0.38
CA LEU A 119 7.06 8.43 -1.46
C LEU A 119 6.22 8.09 -2.69
N LEU A 120 6.84 8.16 -3.86
CA LEU A 120 6.24 7.73 -5.12
C LEU A 120 6.89 6.42 -5.54
N ASP A 121 6.09 5.41 -5.83
CA ASP A 121 6.57 4.15 -6.40
C ASP A 121 7.14 4.35 -7.83
N PRO A 122 7.72 3.31 -8.47
CA PRO A 122 8.26 3.44 -9.82
C PRO A 122 7.25 3.86 -10.91
N ALA A 123 5.96 3.71 -10.66
CA ALA A 123 4.89 4.19 -11.55
C ALA A 123 4.38 5.59 -11.15
N GLY A 124 4.82 6.13 -10.03
CA GLY A 124 4.45 7.46 -9.53
C GLY A 124 3.29 7.47 -8.54
N HIS A 125 2.82 6.31 -8.06
CA HIS A 125 1.75 6.30 -7.06
C HIS A 125 2.26 6.77 -5.70
N PRO A 126 1.54 7.68 -5.03
CA PRO A 126 1.87 8.04 -3.65
C PRO A 126 1.53 6.91 -2.70
N PHE A 127 2.50 6.53 -1.85
CA PHE A 127 2.32 5.66 -0.69
C PHE A 127 3.00 6.28 0.53
N CYS A 128 2.55 5.91 1.73
CA CYS A 128 3.13 6.42 2.97
C CYS A 128 3.88 5.34 3.75
N LEU A 129 5.03 5.71 4.31
CA LEU A 129 5.66 4.96 5.39
C LEU A 129 5.28 5.59 6.73
N CYS A 130 4.77 4.75 7.63
CA CYS A 130 4.30 5.13 8.96
C CYS A 130 5.01 4.29 10.02
N VAL A 131 5.12 4.80 11.24
CA VAL A 131 5.52 3.99 12.41
C VAL A 131 4.28 3.55 13.17
N ARG A 132 4.33 2.32 13.73
CA ARG A 132 3.27 1.87 14.65
C ARG A 132 3.27 2.78 15.86
N ARG A 133 2.17 3.48 16.11
CA ARG A 133 1.96 4.17 17.38
C ARG A 133 1.61 3.10 18.42
N GLY A 134 2.46 2.99 19.45
CA GLY A 134 2.22 2.13 20.61
C GLY A 134 1.04 2.59 21.46
#